data_AF-A0A1H4F2L3-F1
#
_entry.id   AF-A0A1H4F2L3-F1
#
_cell.length_a   1.000
_cell.length_b   1.000
_cell.length_c   1.000
_cell.angle_alpha   90.00
_cell.angle_beta   90.00
_cell.angle_gamma   90.00
#
_symmetry.space_group_name_H-M   'P 1'
#
loop_
_entity.id
_entity.type
_entity.pdbx_description
1 polymer ?
#
loop_
_entity_poly.entity_id
_entity_poly.type
_entity_poly.pdbx_seq_one_letter_code
_entity_poly.pdbx_strand_id
1 'polypeptide(L)'
;MEQIIKKRDRFVACCNYCGDYLQETHGEGKCNVICHFCGRNMSVTVKKGRVIVYEEAFDNNLEYMRQKRYINIITRLKNINLFFKTETS
;
A
#
# COMPACT_ATOMS: atom_id res chain seq x y z
N MET A 1 25.76 -25.87 19.67
CA MET A 1 24.53 -25.07 19.70
C MET A 1 24.33 -24.47 18.32
N GLU A 2 23.60 -25.15 17.45
CA GLU A 2 23.23 -24.62 16.13
C GLU A 2 22.23 -23.49 16.34
N GLN A 3 22.63 -22.26 16.02
CA GLN A 3 21.69 -21.15 15.90
C GLN A 3 20.83 -21.45 14.67
N ILE A 4 19.66 -22.04 14.89
CA ILE A 4 18.61 -22.11 13.88
C ILE A 4 18.21 -20.66 13.61
N ILE A 5 18.80 -20.07 12.57
CA ILE A 5 18.39 -18.78 12.02
C ILE A 5 16.96 -18.98 11.56
N LYS A 6 15.98 -18.66 12.43
CA LYS A 6 14.58 -18.54 12.03
C LYS A 6 14.55 -17.44 10.98
N LYS A 7 14.58 -17.81 9.69
CA LYS A 7 14.26 -16.92 8.58
C LYS A 7 12.95 -16.24 8.97
N ARG A 8 13.02 -14.95 9.28
CA ARG A 8 11.82 -14.13 9.46
C ARG A 8 11.23 -14.02 8.06
N ASP A 9 10.15 -14.75 7.80
CA ASP A 9 9.46 -14.63 6.52
C ASP A 9 8.98 -13.19 6.38
N ARG A 10 9.55 -12.52 5.39
CA ARG A 10 9.23 -11.16 4.99
C ARG A 10 8.22 -11.24 3.87
N PHE A 11 7.08 -10.60 4.08
CA PHE A 11 5.99 -10.61 3.12
C PHE A 11 5.86 -9.24 2.49
N VAL A 12 5.94 -9.18 1.16
CA VAL A 12 5.73 -7.95 0.40
C VAL A 12 4.28 -7.92 -0.09
N ALA A 13 3.60 -6.79 0.12
CA ALA A 13 2.25 -6.56 -0.36
C ALA A 13 2.25 -5.45 -1.44
N CYS A 14 1.53 -5.71 -2.53
CA CYS A 14 1.30 -4.77 -3.61
C CYS A 14 -0.20 -4.51 -3.79
N CYS A 15 -0.55 -3.37 -4.36
CA CYS A 15 -1.93 -3.04 -4.67
C CYS A 15 -2.43 -3.91 -5.83
N ASN A 16 -3.51 -4.66 -5.63
CA ASN A 16 -4.09 -5.50 -6.69
C ASN A 16 -4.64 -4.72 -7.90
N TYR A 17 -4.79 -3.39 -7.79
CA TYR A 17 -5.35 -2.58 -8.87
C TYR A 17 -4.32 -1.87 -9.73
N CYS A 18 -3.28 -1.29 -9.13
CA CYS A 18 -2.25 -0.56 -9.88
C CYS A 18 -0.87 -1.22 -9.81
N GLY A 19 -0.72 -2.31 -9.06
CA GLY A 19 0.55 -3.01 -8.88
C GLY A 19 1.56 -2.29 -7.97
N ASP A 20 1.24 -1.08 -7.50
CA ASP A 20 2.15 -0.28 -6.69
C ASP A 20 2.46 -0.94 -5.34
N TYR A 21 3.68 -0.72 -4.84
CA TYR A 21 4.12 -1.25 -3.56
C TYR A 21 3.31 -0.64 -2.41
N LEU A 22 2.81 -1.49 -1.52
CA LEU A 22 2.10 -1.04 -0.33
C LEU A 22 3.03 -1.02 0.89
N GLN A 23 3.58 -2.18 1.23
CA GLN A 23 4.43 -2.35 2.41
C GLN A 23 5.10 -3.74 2.48
N GLU A 24 6.09 -3.86 3.36
CA GLU A 24 6.67 -5.11 3.83
C GLU A 24 6.11 -5.39 5.25
N THR A 25 5.71 -6.64 5.52
CA THR A 25 5.18 -7.04 6.82
C THR A 25 5.82 -8.33 7.33
N HIS A 26 5.79 -8.51 8.65
CA HIS A 26 6.40 -9.63 9.34
C HIS A 26 5.35 -10.36 10.19
N GLY A 27 5.27 -11.68 10.04
CA GLY A 27 4.35 -12.50 10.81
C GLY A 27 2.89 -12.37 10.39
N GLU A 28 2.00 -12.96 11.18
CA GLU A 28 0.55 -12.91 10.93
C GLU A 28 -0.04 -11.59 11.40
N GLY A 29 -1.01 -11.05 10.64
CA GLY A 29 -1.65 -9.78 11.00
C GLY A 29 -2.57 -9.25 9.91
N LYS A 30 -3.34 -8.22 10.27
CA LYS A 30 -4.15 -7.42 9.35
C LYS A 30 -3.79 -5.95 9.55
N CYS A 31 -3.59 -5.23 8.46
CA CYS A 31 -3.39 -3.78 8.50
C CYS A 31 -3.97 -3.13 7.25
N ASN A 32 -4.44 -1.90 7.41
CA ASN A 32 -5.05 -1.13 6.33
C ASN A 32 -4.09 -0.04 5.88
N VAL A 33 -3.94 0.11 4.58
CA VAL A 33 -3.00 1.03 3.93
C VAL A 33 -3.67 1.70 2.73
N ILE A 34 -3.50 3.00 2.61
CA ILE A 34 -3.90 3.73 1.41
C ILE A 34 -2.83 3.49 0.36
N CYS A 35 -3.21 2.99 -0.82
CA CYS A 35 -2.28 2.92 -1.94
C CYS A 35 -1.85 4.34 -2.33
N HIS A 36 -0.54 4.60 -2.27
CA HIS A 36 0.02 5.92 -2.56
C HIS A 36 -0.17 6.34 -4.01
N PHE A 37 -0.31 5.38 -4.94
CA PHE A 37 -0.51 5.66 -6.35
C PHE A 37 -1.99 5.79 -6.76
N CYS A 38 -2.86 4.86 -6.36
CA CYS A 38 -4.26 4.89 -6.80
C CYS A 38 -5.26 5.42 -5.75
N GLY A 39 -4.80 5.69 -4.52
CA GLY A 39 -5.62 6.24 -3.44
C GLY A 39 -6.68 5.29 -2.87
N ARG A 40 -6.69 4.02 -3.29
CA ARG A 40 -7.61 2.99 -2.80
C ARG A 40 -7.22 2.50 -1.40
N ASN A 41 -8.21 2.15 -0.60
CA ASN A 41 -8.02 1.56 0.72
C ASN A 41 -7.76 0.07 0.59
N MET A 42 -6.51 -0.35 0.83
CA MET A 42 -6.13 -1.75 0.73
C MET A 42 -5.98 -2.33 2.13
N SER A 43 -6.65 -3.44 2.40
CA SER A 43 -6.35 -4.27 3.56
C SER A 43 -5.34 -5.34 3.17
N VAL A 44 -4.26 -5.45 3.93
CA VAL A 44 -3.23 -6.47 3.81
C VAL A 44 -3.39 -7.42 4.99
N THR A 45 -3.70 -8.68 4.70
CA THR A 45 -3.83 -9.74 5.69
C THR A 45 -2.79 -10.83 5.43
N VAL A 46 -1.97 -11.15 6.43
CA VAL A 46 -1.05 -12.29 6.40
C VAL A 46 -1.56 -13.37 7.33
N LYS A 47 -1.81 -14.56 6.77
CA LYS A 47 -2.32 -15.72 7.51
C LYS A 47 -1.71 -17.00 6.96
N LYS A 48 -1.13 -17.83 7.83
CA LYS A 48 -0.47 -19.10 7.46
C LYS A 48 0.56 -18.93 6.32
N GLY A 49 1.34 -17.85 6.38
CA GLY A 49 2.36 -17.52 5.37
C GLY A 49 1.81 -17.10 4.00
N ARG A 50 0.50 -16.81 3.88
CA ARG A 50 -0.12 -16.28 2.67
C ARG A 50 -0.48 -14.81 2.87
N VAL A 51 -0.12 -13.98 1.88
CA VAL A 51 -0.51 -12.57 1.82
C VAL A 51 -1.78 -12.46 0.99
N ILE A 52 -2.81 -11.84 1.57
CA ILE A 52 -4.07 -11.54 0.90
C ILE A 52 -4.24 -10.03 0.95
N VAL A 53 -4.41 -9.42 -0.22
CA VAL A 53 -4.67 -8.00 -0.37
C VAL A 53 -6.06 -7.84 -0.96
N TYR A 54 -6.88 -6.95 -0.41
CA TYR A 54 -8.22 -6.64 -0.95
C TYR A 54 -8.60 -5.19 -0.63
N GLU A 55 -9.54 -4.65 -1.38
CA GLU A 55 -10.11 -3.34 -1.05
C GLU A 55 -11.09 -3.47 0.11
N GLU A 56 -10.94 -2.63 1.13
CA GLU A 56 -11.85 -2.61 2.27
C GLU A 56 -12.72 -1.35 2.24
N ALA A 57 -14.01 -1.54 2.51
CA ALA A 57 -14.98 -0.46 2.58
C ALA A 57 -14.57 0.56 3.66
N PHE A 58 -14.81 1.84 3.38
CA PHE A 58 -14.39 2.93 4.25
C PHE A 58 -15.20 2.93 5.54
N ASP A 59 -14.51 2.83 6.68
CA ASP A 59 -15.05 3.33 7.93
C ASP A 59 -14.88 4.86 7.94
N ASN A 60 -15.86 5.63 8.41
CA ASN A 60 -15.94 7.10 8.27
C ASN A 60 -14.94 7.86 9.18
N ASN A 61 -13.72 7.33 9.34
CA ASN A 61 -12.68 7.95 10.15
C ASN A 61 -12.14 9.22 9.48
N LEU A 62 -12.33 10.35 10.18
CA LEU A 62 -11.99 11.69 9.72
C LEU A 62 -10.50 11.87 9.42
N GLU A 63 -9.62 11.24 10.21
CA GLU A 63 -8.16 11.33 10.05
C GLU A 63 -7.70 10.60 8.79
N TYR A 64 -8.26 9.41 8.56
CA TYR A 64 -8.02 8.62 7.37
C TYR A 64 -8.51 9.32 6.08
N MET A 65 -9.67 9.98 6.14
CA MET A 65 -10.21 10.78 5.03
C MET A 65 -9.32 11.96 4.65
N ARG A 66 -8.64 12.59 5.63
CA ARG A 66 -7.64 13.63 5.37
C ARG A 66 -6.42 13.07 4.66
N GLN A 67 -5.91 11.93 5.12
CA GLN A 67 -4.75 11.28 4.51
C GLN A 67 -5.02 10.87 3.06
N LYS A 68 -6.21 10.33 2.77
CA LYS A 68 -6.66 10.01 1.41
C LYS A 68 -6.71 11.23 0.50
N ARG A 69 -7.29 12.35 0.98
CA ARG A 69 -7.34 13.61 0.21
C ARG A 69 -5.94 14.11 -0.12
N TYR A 70 -5.03 14.07 0.85
CA TYR A 70 -3.65 14.50 0.68
C TYR A 70 -2.91 13.66 -0.37
N ILE A 71 -2.99 12.32 -0.26
CA ILE A 71 -2.37 11.39 -1.23
C ILE A 71 -2.94 11.61 -2.63
N ASN A 72 -4.27 11.77 -2.76
CA ASN A 72 -4.89 12.04 -4.05
C ASN A 72 -4.43 13.36 -4.68
N ILE A 73 -4.27 14.42 -3.88
CA ILE A 73 -3.72 15.69 -4.35
C ILE A 73 -2.27 15.50 -4.84
N ILE A 74 -1.41 14.86 -4.05
CA ILE A 74 -0.02 14.60 -4.42
C ILE A 74 0.07 13.77 -5.71
N THR A 75 -0.72 12.71 -5.81
CA THR A 75 -0.74 11.85 -6.99
C THR A 75 -1.13 12.63 -8.24
N ARG A 76 -2.19 13.43 -8.15
CA ARG A 76 -2.61 14.31 -9.26
C ARG A 76 -1.51 15.29 -9.65
N LEU A 77 -0.87 15.94 -8.67
CA LEU A 77 0.24 16.86 -8.93
C LEU A 77 1.45 16.17 -9.58
N LYS A 78 1.79 14.94 -9.17
CA LYS A 78 2.85 14.14 -9.80
C LYS A 78 2.52 13.81 -11.26
N ASN A 79 1.28 13.42 -11.54
CA ASN A 79 0.83 13.12 -12.91
C ASN A 79 0.83 14.37 -13.80
N ILE A 80 0.43 15.53 -13.25
CA ILE A 80 0.51 16.82 -13.96
C ILE A 80 1.97 17.18 -14.26
N ASN A 81 2.88 17.05 -13.29
CA ASN A 81 4.30 17.32 -13.51
C ASN A 81 4.95 16.36 -14.52
N LEU A 82 4.52 15.10 -14.55
CA LEU A 82 4.95 14.14 -15.58
C LEU A 82 4.46 14.56 -16.97
N PHE A 83 3.20 15.00 -17.08
CA PHE A 83 2.62 15.49 -18.33
C PHE A 83 3.41 16.69 -18.92
N PHE A 84 3.77 17.68 -18.09
CA PHE A 84 4.57 18.83 -18.54
C PHE A 84 6.02 18.48 -18.90
N LYS A 85 6.60 17.46 -18.28
CA LYS A 85 7.94 16.96 -18.65
C LYS A 85 7.94 16.21 -19.98
N THR A 86 6.84 15.55 -20.34
CA THR A 86 6.72 14.83 -21.62
C THR A 86 6.48 15.74 -22.81
N GLU A 87 5.91 16.94 -22.63
CA GLU A 87 5.69 17.90 -23.74
C GLU A 87 6.90 18.78 -24.07
N THR A 88 7.99 18.70 -23.28
CA THR A 88 9.18 19.55 -23.44
C THR A 88 10.44 18.77 -23.85
N SER A 89 10.32 17.50 -24.21
CA SER A 89 11.42 16.64 -24.71
C SER A 89 11.29 16.35 -26.20
#